data_AF-A0A2H0PBF6-F1
#
_entry.id   AF-A0A2H0PBF6-F1
#
_cell.length_a   1.000
_cell.length_b   1.000
_cell.length_c   1.000
_cell.angle_alpha   90.00
_cell.angle_beta   90.00
_cell.angle_gamma   90.00
#
_symmetry.space_group_name_H-M   'P 1'
#
loop_
_entity.id
_entity.type
_entity.pdbx_description
1 polymer ?
#
loop_
_entity_poly.entity_id
_entity_poly.type
_entity_poly.pdbx_seq_one_letter_code
_entity_poly.pdbx_strand_id
1 'polypeptide(L)'
;MVTGVLRRTALATLLVAACTAPARASEDIKGMAKTVASAAASRKIKRVAIVPFTAPRGSASFSGAIVSERLVIQILARGEIDLIERRFLDKILEEQRLGVFGIMDQDTVKRLGKVLGVDALLTGTIIELKGGR
;
A
#
# COMPACT_ATOMS: atom_id res chain seq x y z
N MET A 1 11.70 64.84 5.93
CA MET A 1 13.08 64.59 5.44
C MET A 1 13.52 63.27 6.06
N VAL A 2 13.13 62.13 5.49
CA VAL A 2 13.80 61.35 4.42
C VAL A 2 15.07 60.66 4.94
N THR A 3 14.93 59.33 5.08
CA THR A 3 15.92 58.23 4.96
C THR A 3 17.03 58.04 6.00
N GLY A 4 17.19 56.78 6.45
CA GLY A 4 18.36 56.32 7.19
C GLY A 4 18.23 54.91 7.77
N VAL A 5 18.04 53.92 6.89
CA VAL A 5 17.90 52.48 7.19
C VAL A 5 19.19 51.87 7.74
N LEU A 6 19.05 50.73 8.43
CA LEU A 6 19.99 49.60 8.55
C LEU A 6 20.84 49.53 9.84
N ARG A 7 20.46 48.65 10.77
CA ARG A 7 21.07 47.29 10.86
C ARG A 7 20.62 46.54 12.12
N ARG A 8 20.22 45.28 11.89
CA ARG A 8 20.33 44.12 12.81
C ARG A 8 19.29 44.04 13.95
N THR A 9 18.02 43.83 13.61
CA THR A 9 17.09 43.18 14.55
C THR A 9 17.20 41.67 14.40
N ALA A 10 17.56 41.05 15.52
CA ALA A 10 17.81 39.64 15.69
C ALA A 10 16.55 38.80 15.45
N LEU A 11 16.70 37.82 14.56
CA LEU A 11 16.31 36.42 14.72
C LEU A 11 15.41 36.11 15.93
N ALA A 12 14.09 36.14 15.71
CA ALA A 12 13.10 35.50 16.58
C ALA A 12 12.41 34.39 15.78
N THR A 13 13.16 33.31 15.54
CA THR A 13 12.64 32.00 15.13
C THR A 13 11.80 31.44 16.29
N LEU A 14 10.48 31.66 16.26
CA LEU A 14 9.57 30.93 17.13
C LEU A 14 9.28 29.56 16.51
N LEU A 15 10.04 28.63 17.05
CA LEU A 15 9.98 27.19 16.99
C LEU A 15 8.55 26.65 17.19
N VAL A 16 7.79 26.42 16.12
CA VAL A 16 6.71 25.40 16.17
C VAL A 16 7.38 24.06 15.89
N ALA A 17 7.89 23.48 16.98
CA ALA A 17 8.52 22.19 17.00
C ALA A 17 7.49 21.07 16.77
N ALA A 18 7.82 20.22 15.81
CA ALA A 18 7.76 18.77 15.90
C ALA A 18 6.38 18.10 16.07
N CYS A 19 5.75 17.82 14.93
CA CYS A 19 5.11 16.51 14.73
C CYS A 19 5.45 15.97 13.33
N THR A 20 6.74 15.83 13.03
CA THR A 20 7.22 15.23 11.78
C THR A 20 7.88 13.88 12.04
N ALA A 21 7.09 12.89 12.49
CA ALA A 21 7.30 11.46 12.27
C ALA A 21 6.03 10.73 12.77
N PRO A 22 5.34 9.91 11.95
CA PRO A 22 5.93 9.00 10.96
C PRO A 22 5.40 9.26 9.54
N ALA A 23 5.94 10.25 8.83
CA ALA A 23 5.57 10.50 7.42
C ALA A 23 6.24 9.54 6.42
N ARG A 24 7.37 8.91 6.80
CA ARG A 24 8.17 8.08 5.88
C ARG A 24 7.44 6.79 5.45
N ALA A 25 6.83 6.08 6.40
CA ALA A 25 6.06 4.88 6.09
C ALA A 25 4.82 5.14 5.22
N SER A 26 4.24 6.35 5.27
CA SER A 26 3.14 6.73 4.38
C SER A 26 3.60 7.12 2.98
N GLU A 27 4.80 7.71 2.84
CA GLU A 27 5.37 8.06 1.54
C GLU A 27 5.68 6.81 0.71
N ASP A 28 6.23 5.77 1.34
CA ASP A 28 6.60 4.53 0.66
C ASP A 28 5.35 3.82 0.07
N ILE A 29 4.28 3.71 0.84
CA ILE A 29 3.02 3.08 0.38
C ILE A 29 2.37 3.91 -0.74
N LYS A 30 2.43 5.25 -0.64
CA LYS A 30 1.92 6.14 -1.71
C LYS A 30 2.73 5.99 -3.00
N GLY A 31 4.04 5.83 -2.88
CA GLY A 31 4.93 5.50 -4.01
C GLY A 31 4.56 4.16 -4.65
N MET A 32 4.36 3.11 -3.85
CA MET A 32 3.90 1.80 -4.34
C MET A 32 2.56 1.90 -5.06
N ALA A 33 1.58 2.60 -4.49
CA ALA A 33 0.27 2.80 -5.11
C ALA A 33 0.38 3.48 -6.48
N LYS A 34 1.24 4.50 -6.60
CA LYS A 34 1.52 5.17 -7.89
C LYS A 34 2.12 4.20 -8.91
N THR A 35 3.10 3.39 -8.51
CA THR A 35 3.73 2.40 -9.39
C THR A 35 2.73 1.35 -9.86
N VAL A 36 1.90 0.81 -8.95
CA VAL A 36 0.86 -0.16 -9.29
C VAL A 36 -0.15 0.45 -10.26
N ALA A 37 -0.59 1.68 -10.00
CA ALA A 37 -1.56 2.36 -10.85
C ALA A 37 -0.99 2.66 -12.26
N SER A 38 0.25 3.13 -12.34
CA SER A 38 0.94 3.34 -13.62
C SER A 38 1.11 2.02 -14.39
N ALA A 39 1.47 0.93 -13.72
CA ALA A 39 1.59 -0.38 -14.35
C ALA A 39 0.23 -0.90 -14.83
N ALA A 40 -0.83 -0.68 -14.06
CA ALA A 40 -2.19 -1.05 -14.43
C ALA A 40 -2.66 -0.29 -15.67
N ALA A 41 -2.45 1.02 -15.71
CA ALA A 41 -2.80 1.87 -16.86
C ALA A 41 -2.08 1.41 -18.14
N SER A 42 -0.76 1.20 -18.08
CA SER A 42 0.04 0.76 -19.24
C SER A 42 -0.39 -0.61 -19.78
N ARG A 43 -0.94 -1.47 -18.92
CA ARG A 43 -1.39 -2.82 -19.28
C ARG A 43 -2.90 -2.93 -19.49
N LYS A 44 -3.64 -1.81 -19.44
CA LYS A 44 -5.11 -1.76 -19.54
C LYS A 44 -5.83 -2.63 -18.51
N ILE A 45 -5.24 -2.79 -17.32
CA ILE A 45 -5.82 -3.50 -16.18
C ILE A 45 -6.81 -2.56 -15.52
N LYS A 46 -8.06 -2.98 -15.41
CA LYS A 46 -9.13 -2.19 -14.78
C LYS A 46 -9.52 -2.72 -13.42
N ARG A 47 -9.55 -4.04 -13.24
CA ARG A 47 -10.08 -4.69 -12.04
C ARG A 47 -9.01 -5.50 -11.33
N VAL A 48 -8.74 -5.16 -10.07
CA VAL A 48 -7.66 -5.77 -9.28
C VAL A 48 -8.17 -6.25 -7.93
N ALA A 49 -7.74 -7.44 -7.52
CA ALA A 49 -7.86 -7.89 -6.13
C ALA A 49 -6.51 -7.82 -5.44
N ILE A 50 -6.48 -7.25 -4.24
CA ILE A 50 -5.28 -7.16 -3.39
C ILE A 50 -5.40 -8.21 -2.30
N VAL A 51 -4.59 -9.26 -2.42
CA VAL A 51 -4.48 -10.31 -1.41
C VAL A 51 -3.62 -9.79 -0.26
N PRO A 52 -4.01 -9.99 1.01
CA PRO A 52 -3.21 -9.57 2.15
C PRO A 52 -1.78 -10.10 2.06
N PHE A 53 -0.84 -9.20 2.33
CA PHE A 53 0.57 -9.55 2.25
C PHE A 53 0.96 -10.50 3.38
N THR A 54 1.99 -11.29 3.12
CA THR A 54 2.31 -12.50 3.88
C THR A 54 3.70 -12.37 4.49
N ALA A 55 4.01 -13.10 5.56
CA ALA A 55 5.40 -13.19 6.02
C ALA A 55 6.21 -14.12 5.10
N PRO A 56 7.56 -14.10 5.16
CA PRO A 56 8.38 -15.05 4.43
C PRO A 56 7.92 -16.48 4.73
N ARG A 57 7.91 -17.34 3.70
CA ARG A 57 7.35 -18.71 3.71
C ARG A 57 5.82 -18.79 3.69
N GLY A 58 5.14 -17.67 3.50
CA GLY A 58 3.70 -17.67 3.31
C GLY A 58 2.95 -18.05 4.56
N SER A 59 3.23 -17.36 5.66
CA SER A 59 2.35 -17.38 6.83
C SER A 59 1.61 -16.04 6.98
N ALA A 60 0.54 -16.08 7.76
CA ALA A 60 -0.23 -14.90 8.11
C ALA A 60 0.67 -13.84 8.74
N SER A 61 0.51 -12.59 8.31
CA SER A 61 1.22 -11.45 8.90
C SER A 61 0.24 -10.34 9.22
N PHE A 62 0.19 -9.95 10.49
CA PHE A 62 -0.60 -8.79 10.92
C PHE A 62 -0.10 -7.50 10.26
N SER A 63 1.23 -7.30 10.23
CA SER A 63 1.87 -6.21 9.50
C SER A 63 1.56 -6.26 8.00
N GLY A 64 1.57 -7.46 7.42
CA GLY A 64 1.15 -7.71 6.03
C GLY A 64 -0.27 -7.25 5.74
N ALA A 65 -1.22 -7.62 6.61
CA ALA A 65 -2.61 -7.17 6.51
C ALA A 65 -2.71 -5.64 6.57
N ILE A 66 -2.05 -5.00 7.54
CA ILE A 66 -2.06 -3.53 7.68
C ILE A 66 -1.50 -2.83 6.43
N VAL A 67 -0.38 -3.31 5.89
CA VAL A 67 0.23 -2.70 4.70
C VAL A 67 -0.68 -2.86 3.49
N SER A 68 -1.28 -4.04 3.30
CA SER A 68 -2.24 -4.25 2.20
C SER A 68 -3.46 -3.32 2.33
N GLU A 69 -4.04 -3.14 3.52
CA GLU A 69 -5.18 -2.24 3.71
C GLU A 69 -4.81 -0.78 3.43
N ARG A 70 -3.64 -0.34 3.88
CA ARG A 70 -3.16 1.01 3.55
C ARG A 70 -2.95 1.18 2.06
N LEU A 71 -2.44 0.17 1.37
CA LEU A 71 -2.25 0.19 -0.07
C LEU A 71 -3.59 0.25 -0.83
N VAL A 72 -4.59 -0.51 -0.38
CA VAL A 72 -5.98 -0.43 -0.88
C VAL A 72 -6.49 1.01 -0.80
N ILE A 73 -6.38 1.65 0.37
CA ILE A 73 -6.82 3.04 0.56
C ILE A 73 -6.11 3.99 -0.40
N GLN A 74 -4.78 3.87 -0.55
CA GLN A 74 -4.00 4.73 -1.45
C GLN A 74 -4.35 4.50 -2.92
N ILE A 75 -4.67 3.27 -3.35
CA ILE A 75 -5.08 2.98 -4.72
C ILE A 75 -6.51 3.50 -4.97
N LEU A 76 -7.45 3.28 -4.05
CA LEU A 76 -8.82 3.81 -4.13
C LEU A 76 -8.83 5.34 -4.25
N ALA A 77 -7.99 6.02 -3.46
CA ALA A 77 -7.87 7.48 -3.50
C ALA A 77 -7.43 8.02 -4.87
N ARG A 78 -6.85 7.19 -5.74
CA ARG A 78 -6.44 7.58 -7.10
C ARG A 78 -7.56 7.39 -8.12
N GLY A 79 -8.52 6.50 -7.88
CA GLY A 79 -9.67 6.28 -8.76
C GLY A 79 -9.33 5.69 -10.14
N GLU A 80 -8.14 5.14 -10.32
CA GLU A 80 -7.65 4.62 -11.62
C GLU A 80 -7.91 3.12 -11.81
N ILE A 81 -8.19 2.39 -10.73
CA ILE A 81 -8.38 0.93 -10.71
C ILE A 81 -9.62 0.60 -9.86
N ASP A 82 -10.46 -0.30 -10.37
CA ASP A 82 -11.55 -0.91 -9.63
C ASP A 82 -11.01 -2.02 -8.72
N LEU A 83 -11.10 -1.81 -7.41
CA LEU A 83 -10.71 -2.83 -6.43
C LEU A 83 -11.88 -3.73 -6.05
N ILE A 84 -11.58 -5.01 -5.88
CA ILE A 84 -12.52 -5.95 -5.26
C ILE A 84 -12.71 -5.60 -3.78
N GLU A 85 -13.96 -5.61 -3.31
CA GLU A 85 -14.28 -5.40 -1.91
C GLU A 85 -13.62 -6.48 -1.03
N ARG A 86 -13.01 -6.05 0.07
CA ARG A 86 -12.23 -6.94 0.93
C ARG A 86 -13.05 -8.09 1.51
N ARG A 87 -14.27 -7.81 1.97
CA ARG A 87 -15.17 -8.84 2.53
C ARG A 87 -15.55 -9.91 1.50
N PHE A 88 -15.68 -9.52 0.24
CA PHE A 88 -15.95 -10.47 -0.83
C PHE A 88 -14.72 -11.33 -1.12
N LEU A 89 -13.53 -10.72 -1.19
CA LEU A 89 -12.27 -11.47 -1.31
C LEU A 89 -12.10 -12.49 -0.18
N ASP A 90 -12.31 -12.09 1.07
CA ASP A 90 -12.14 -12.95 2.23
C ASP A 90 -13.10 -14.16 2.16
N LYS A 91 -14.38 -13.95 1.81
CA LYS A 91 -15.34 -15.02 1.60
C LYS A 91 -14.89 -16.02 0.54
N ILE A 92 -14.43 -15.52 -0.60
CA ILE A 92 -13.96 -16.39 -1.69
C ILE A 92 -12.72 -17.20 -1.27
N LEU A 93 -11.79 -16.59 -0.54
CA LEU A 93 -10.61 -17.29 -0.03
C LEU A 93 -11.00 -18.43 0.94
N GLU A 94 -11.94 -18.17 1.84
CA GLU A 94 -12.50 -19.18 2.76
C GLU A 94 -13.22 -20.31 2.03
N GLU A 95 -14.10 -19.99 1.08
CA GLU A 95 -14.88 -20.97 0.31
C GLU A 95 -13.99 -21.89 -0.52
N GLN A 96 -12.96 -21.34 -1.16
CA GLN A 96 -12.02 -22.11 -1.96
C GLN A 96 -11.04 -22.91 -1.09
N ARG A 97 -11.15 -22.83 0.25
CA ARG A 97 -10.20 -23.40 1.22
C ARG A 97 -8.76 -23.04 0.88
N LEU A 98 -8.58 -21.87 0.25
CA LEU A 98 -7.26 -21.37 -0.05
C LEU A 98 -6.75 -20.86 1.29
N GLY A 99 -5.85 -21.65 1.88
CA GLY A 99 -4.98 -21.13 2.91
C GLY A 99 -4.39 -19.85 2.33
N VAL A 100 -4.74 -18.72 2.94
CA VAL A 100 -4.04 -17.50 2.62
C VAL A 100 -2.56 -17.82 2.87
N PHE A 101 -1.68 -17.15 2.13
CA PHE A 101 -0.27 -16.97 2.46
C PHE A 101 0.76 -17.72 1.55
N GLY A 102 1.26 -16.94 0.57
CA GLY A 102 2.67 -16.82 0.15
C GLY A 102 3.19 -17.71 -0.96
N ILE A 103 2.62 -18.89 -1.19
CA ILE A 103 3.00 -19.75 -2.32
C ILE A 103 1.73 -20.25 -3.01
N MET A 104 1.07 -19.35 -3.74
CA MET A 104 -0.01 -19.75 -4.64
C MET A 104 0.62 -20.22 -5.95
N ASP A 105 0.35 -21.46 -6.35
CA ASP A 105 0.75 -21.91 -7.68
C ASP A 105 -0.04 -21.13 -8.77
N GLN A 106 0.46 -21.18 -10.00
CA GLN A 106 -0.16 -20.44 -11.10
C GLN A 106 -1.62 -20.84 -11.34
N ASP A 107 -1.99 -22.09 -11.08
CA ASP A 107 -3.34 -22.59 -11.33
C ASP A 107 -4.33 -22.06 -10.29
N THR A 108 -3.91 -21.94 -9.05
CA THR A 108 -4.66 -21.29 -7.97
C THR A 108 -4.86 -19.81 -8.28
N VAL A 109 -3.81 -19.11 -8.72
CA VAL A 109 -3.89 -17.69 -9.12
C VAL A 109 -4.87 -17.51 -10.29
N LYS A 110 -4.81 -18.36 -11.33
CA LYS A 110 -5.74 -18.32 -12.46
C LYS A 110 -7.18 -18.58 -12.04
N ARG A 111 -7.40 -19.58 -11.17
CA ARG A 111 -8.74 -19.92 -10.66
C ARG A 111 -9.31 -18.76 -9.86
N LEU A 112 -8.53 -18.21 -8.92
CA LEU A 112 -8.95 -17.09 -8.09
C LEU A 112 -9.26 -15.85 -8.96
N GLY A 113 -8.40 -15.56 -9.94
CA GLY A 113 -8.63 -14.48 -10.90
C GLY A 113 -9.96 -14.60 -11.66
N LYS A 114 -10.28 -15.82 -12.12
CA LYS A 114 -11.55 -16.12 -12.80
C LYS A 114 -12.76 -15.98 -11.87
N VAL A 115 -12.68 -16.50 -10.65
CA VAL A 115 -13.79 -16.45 -9.68
C VAL A 115 -14.08 -15.01 -9.26
N LEU A 116 -13.03 -14.21 -9.03
CA LEU A 116 -13.18 -12.81 -8.65
C LEU A 116 -13.51 -11.88 -9.84
N GLY A 117 -13.36 -12.39 -11.07
CA GLY A 117 -13.52 -11.60 -12.29
C GLY A 117 -12.52 -10.44 -12.35
N VAL A 118 -11.26 -10.66 -11.98
CA VAL A 118 -10.21 -9.63 -11.96
C VAL A 118 -9.24 -9.80 -13.13
N ASP A 119 -8.69 -8.69 -13.61
CA ASP A 119 -7.65 -8.66 -14.62
C ASP A 119 -6.28 -9.01 -14.02
N ALA A 120 -6.08 -8.68 -12.73
CA ALA A 120 -4.85 -8.97 -12.02
C ALA A 120 -5.08 -9.20 -10.52
N LEU A 121 -4.17 -9.99 -9.94
CA LEU A 121 -4.04 -10.18 -8.51
C LEU A 121 -2.76 -9.50 -8.04
N LEU A 122 -2.88 -8.66 -7.02
CA LEU A 122 -1.74 -8.08 -6.31
C LEU A 122 -1.50 -8.90 -5.04
N THR A 123 -0.32 -9.47 -4.92
CA THR A 123 0.14 -10.25 -3.77
C THR A 123 1.57 -9.84 -3.44
N GLY A 124 2.03 -10.17 -2.23
CA GLY A 124 3.36 -9.77 -1.79
C GLY A 124 3.74 -10.35 -0.43
N THR A 125 5.00 -10.15 -0.09
CA THR A 125 5.59 -10.59 1.17
C THR A 125 6.12 -9.39 1.91
N ILE A 126 5.79 -9.26 3.20
CA ILE A 126 6.36 -8.27 4.11
C ILE A 126 7.50 -8.92 4.89
N ILE A 127 8.66 -8.29 4.83
CA ILE A 127 9.84 -8.68 5.62
C ILE A 127 9.98 -7.66 6.74
N GLU A 128 9.81 -8.12 7.97
CA GLU A 128 10.05 -7.30 9.15
C GLU A 128 11.55 -7.29 9.47
N LEU A 129 12.17 -6.12 9.32
CA LEU A 129 13.53 -5.93 9.81
C LEU A 129 13.44 -5.67 11.32
N LYS A 130 13.89 -6.64 12.13
CA LYS A 130 14.15 -6.37 13.55
C LYS A 130 15.26 -5.31 13.60
N GLY A 131 14.97 -4.16 14.20
CA GLY A 131 15.97 -3.13 14.44
C GLY A 131 17.19 -3.75 15.12
N GLY A 132 18.37 -3.62 14.50
CA GLY A 132 19.62 -3.99 15.13
C GLY A 132 19.72 -3.26 16.47
N ARG A 133 20.06 -4.02 17.52
CA ARG A 133 20.45 -3.45 18.81
C ARG A 133 21.66 -2.54 18.63
#